data_AF-A0AAW6E0C8-F1
#
_entry.id   AF-A0AAW6E0C8-F1
#
_cell.length_a   1.000
_cell.length_b   1.000
_cell.length_c   1.000
_cell.angle_alpha   90.00
_cell.angle_beta   90.00
_cell.angle_gamma   90.00
#
_symmetry.space_group_name_H-M   'P 1'
#
loop_
_entity.id
_entity.type
_entity.pdbx_description
1 polymer ?
#
loop_
_entity_poly.entity_id
_entity_poly.type
_entity_poly.pdbx_seq_one_letter_code
_entity_poly.pdbx_strand_id
1 'polypeptide(L)'
;MIGVLVVTDNIKEWEDKFQSCMKFTSKRRDIYSNEFYFANEVFSIYIVKSVKEQARGYRWSAIILDKPIDTEFLRPCIYSVVKTDNYYKEIVEERKRRK
;
A
#
# COMPACT_ATOMS: atom_id res chain seq x y z
N MET A 1 7.19 -5.91 -14.13
CA MET A 1 7.50 -5.03 -12.98
C MET A 1 6.55 -5.40 -11.84
N ILE A 2 7.09 -5.68 -10.66
CA ILE A 2 6.33 -6.06 -9.47
C ILE A 2 5.79 -4.79 -8.81
N GLY A 3 4.47 -4.64 -8.82
CA GLY A 3 3.77 -3.48 -8.26
C GLY A 3 3.43 -3.70 -6.79
N VAL A 4 3.93 -2.84 -5.91
CA VAL A 4 3.64 -2.85 -4.47
C VAL A 4 2.88 -1.58 -4.10
N LEU A 5 1.70 -1.73 -3.52
CA LEU A 5 0.97 -0.63 -2.90
C LEU A 5 1.13 -0.69 -1.38
N VAL A 6 1.48 0.42 -0.77
CA VAL A 6 1.55 0.60 0.69
C VAL A 6 0.53 1.64 1.08
N VAL A 7 -0.38 1.26 1.97
CA VAL A 7 -1.40 2.18 2.50
C VAL A 7 -1.06 2.49 3.95
N THR A 8 -0.63 3.71 4.22
CA THR A 8 -0.09 4.14 5.52
C THR A 8 -0.32 5.64 5.75
N ASP A 9 -0.39 6.05 7.01
CA ASP A 9 -0.30 7.47 7.38
C ASP A 9 1.16 7.94 7.56
N ASN A 10 2.09 7.00 7.74
CA ASN A 10 3.52 7.26 7.93
C ASN A 10 4.34 7.00 6.65
N ILE A 11 4.13 7.85 5.64
CA ILE A 11 4.82 7.72 4.35
C ILE A 11 6.34 7.74 4.51
N LYS A 12 6.85 8.60 5.41
CA LYS A 12 8.28 8.82 5.56
C LYS A 12 9.00 7.58 6.11
N GLU A 13 8.42 6.91 7.10
CA GLU A 13 8.97 5.66 7.63
C GLU A 13 9.05 4.57 6.55
N TRP A 14 8.01 4.41 5.76
CA TRP A 14 8.00 3.42 4.67
C TRP A 14 8.95 3.79 3.54
N GLU A 15 9.07 5.09 3.22
CA GLU A 15 10.11 5.58 2.32
C GLU A 15 11.49 5.16 2.79
N ASP A 16 11.82 5.42 4.05
CA ASP A 16 13.15 5.17 4.61
C ASP A 16 13.46 3.66 4.62
N LYS A 17 12.48 2.82 4.97
CA LYS A 17 12.59 1.35 4.88
C LYS A 17 12.96 0.90 3.47
N PHE A 18 12.25 1.36 2.45
CA PHE A 18 12.54 0.96 1.06
C PHE A 18 13.87 1.51 0.55
N GLN A 19 14.20 2.75 0.88
CA GLN A 19 15.49 3.33 0.49
C GLN A 19 16.68 2.63 1.17
N SER A 20 16.49 2.09 2.39
CA SER A 20 17.54 1.34 3.08
C SER A 20 17.87 -0.01 2.43
N CYS A 21 16.89 -0.64 1.75
CA CYS A 21 17.04 -2.00 1.21
C CYS A 21 17.11 -2.07 -0.32
N MET A 22 16.76 -1.00 -1.04
CA MET A 22 16.70 -0.98 -2.50
C MET A 22 17.21 0.34 -3.09
N LYS A 23 17.79 0.24 -4.30
CA LYS A 23 18.12 1.40 -5.14
C LYS A 23 17.00 1.62 -6.15
N PHE A 24 16.65 2.89 -6.35
CA PHE A 24 15.59 3.31 -7.27
C PHE A 24 16.15 4.18 -8.39
N THR A 25 15.67 3.97 -9.60
CA THR A 25 16.05 4.75 -10.80
C THR A 25 15.10 5.93 -11.02
N SER A 26 13.92 5.90 -10.41
CA SER A 26 12.95 6.99 -10.46
C SER A 26 12.29 7.20 -9.09
N LYS A 27 12.04 8.47 -8.77
CA LYS A 27 11.41 8.89 -7.52
C LYS A 27 10.50 10.10 -7.81
N ARG A 28 9.25 10.02 -7.39
CA ARG A 28 8.28 11.12 -7.50
C ARG A 28 7.58 11.30 -6.16
N ARG A 29 7.57 12.54 -5.67
CA ARG A 29 6.74 12.98 -4.54
C ARG A 29 5.64 13.87 -5.09
N ASP A 30 4.40 13.52 -4.83
CA ASP A 30 3.31 14.47 -4.98
C ASP A 30 2.95 14.99 -3.60
N ILE A 31 3.28 16.27 -3.37
CA ILE A 31 3.08 16.95 -2.09
C ILE A 31 1.60 17.21 -1.85
N TYR A 32 0.81 17.39 -2.91
CA TYR A 32 -0.61 17.73 -2.81
C TYR A 32 -1.47 16.51 -2.53
N SER A 33 -1.14 15.36 -3.13
CA SER A 33 -1.89 14.12 -2.91
C SER A 33 -1.39 13.26 -1.74
N ASN A 34 -0.29 13.65 -1.06
CA ASN A 34 0.41 12.80 -0.09
C ASN A 34 0.74 11.43 -0.68
N GLU A 35 1.27 11.43 -1.89
CA GLU A 35 1.61 10.20 -2.59
C GLU A 35 3.08 10.15 -2.89
N PHE A 36 3.58 8.93 -2.79
CA PHE A 36 4.97 8.68 -3.00
C PHE A 36 5.20 7.49 -3.87
N TYR A 37 6.10 7.67 -4.83
CA TYR A 37 6.38 6.68 -5.83
C TYR A 37 7.88 6.52 -6.00
N PHE A 38 8.31 5.26 -6.11
CA PHE A 38 9.62 4.92 -6.61
C PHE A 38 9.54 3.71 -7.52
N ALA A 39 10.46 3.64 -8.48
CA ALA A 39 10.65 2.41 -9.22
C ALA A 39 12.12 2.16 -9.58
N ASN A 40 12.41 0.89 -9.83
CA ASN A 40 13.61 0.40 -10.50
C ASN A 40 13.20 -0.61 -11.58
N GLU A 41 14.16 -1.35 -12.13
CA GLU A 41 13.93 -2.31 -13.21
C GLU A 41 12.98 -3.46 -12.81
N VAL A 42 12.89 -3.77 -11.51
CA VAL A 42 12.16 -4.92 -10.98
C VAL A 42 10.86 -4.50 -10.29
N PHE A 43 10.90 -3.47 -9.45
CA PHE A 43 9.84 -3.05 -8.56
C PHE A 43 9.34 -1.65 -8.87
N SER A 44 8.03 -1.46 -8.69
CA SER A 44 7.38 -0.15 -8.56
C SER A 44 6.61 -0.10 -7.26
N ILE A 45 6.92 0.86 -6.41
CA ILE A 45 6.38 1.00 -5.06
C ILE A 45 5.60 2.30 -4.98
N TYR A 46 4.34 2.18 -4.56
CA TYR A 46 3.43 3.29 -4.34
C TYR A 46 3.08 3.34 -2.87
N ILE A 47 3.26 4.49 -2.22
CA ILE A 47 2.91 4.73 -0.83
C ILE A 47 1.85 5.83 -0.80
N VAL A 48 0.69 5.50 -0.24
CA VAL A 48 -0.49 6.38 -0.26
C VAL A 48 -1.17 6.41 1.11
N LYS A 49 -1.81 7.53 1.44
CA LYS A 49 -2.68 7.61 2.63
C LYS A 49 -4.04 6.96 2.45
N SER A 50 -4.51 6.82 1.21
CA SER A 50 -5.86 6.32 0.93
C SER A 50 -5.93 5.69 -0.46
N VAL A 51 -6.81 4.69 -0.61
CA VAL A 51 -7.05 3.98 -1.87
C VAL A 51 -8.12 4.68 -2.74
N LYS A 52 -8.79 5.70 -2.20
CA LYS A 52 -10.07 6.22 -2.73
C LYS A 52 -10.04 6.78 -4.16
N GLU A 53 -8.92 7.32 -4.64
CA GLU A 53 -8.92 8.09 -5.90
C GLU A 53 -7.90 7.63 -6.95
N GLN A 54 -6.77 7.02 -6.56
CA GLN A 54 -5.67 6.79 -7.50
C GLN A 54 -5.27 5.32 -7.73
N ALA A 55 -5.75 4.38 -6.91
CA ALA A 55 -5.50 2.94 -7.15
C ALA A 55 -6.44 2.32 -8.19
N ARG A 56 -7.39 3.10 -8.73
CA ARG A 56 -8.34 2.65 -9.75
C ARG A 56 -7.61 2.49 -11.09
N GLY A 57 -7.38 1.24 -11.48
CA GLY A 57 -6.83 0.88 -12.80
C GLY A 57 -5.45 0.20 -12.76
N TYR A 58 -4.72 0.29 -11.65
CA TYR A 58 -3.48 -0.44 -11.46
C TYR A 58 -3.73 -1.82 -10.86
N ARG A 59 -3.14 -2.86 -11.47
CA ARG A 59 -3.07 -4.20 -10.87
C ARG A 59 -1.81 -4.30 -10.03
N TRP A 60 -1.97 -4.54 -8.74
CA TRP A 60 -0.87 -4.69 -7.79
C TRP A 60 -0.50 -6.15 -7.62
N SER A 61 0.81 -6.41 -7.56
CA SER A 61 1.36 -7.72 -7.22
C SER A 61 1.26 -7.98 -5.72
N ALA A 62 1.42 -6.94 -4.89
CA ALA A 62 1.26 -7.00 -3.44
C ALA A 62 0.68 -5.70 -2.89
N ILE A 63 -0.07 -5.81 -1.80
CA ILE A 63 -0.60 -4.67 -1.04
C ILE A 63 -0.22 -4.84 0.43
N ILE A 64 0.39 -3.81 0.99
CA ILE A 64 0.76 -3.70 2.40
C ILE A 64 -0.19 -2.72 3.07
N LEU A 65 -0.88 -3.18 4.10
CA LEU A 65 -1.83 -2.38 4.87
C LEU A 65 -1.27 -2.13 6.27
N ASP A 66 -0.74 -0.93 6.45
CA ASP A 66 -0.20 -0.46 7.73
C ASP A 66 -1.31 0.15 8.62
N LYS A 67 -2.50 0.34 8.05
CA LYS A 67 -3.68 0.86 8.75
C LYS A 67 -4.97 0.19 8.26
N PRO A 68 -6.07 0.31 9.03
CA PRO A 68 -7.38 -0.17 8.60
C PRO A 68 -7.82 0.51 7.32
N ILE A 69 -8.32 -0.27 6.37
CA ILE A 69 -9.03 0.26 5.21
C ILE A 69 -10.26 -0.58 4.92
N ASP A 70 -11.23 0.05 4.25
CA ASP A 70 -12.38 -0.67 3.78
C ASP A 70 -11.99 -1.58 2.59
N THR A 71 -12.14 -2.88 2.82
CA THR A 71 -11.81 -3.96 1.88
C THR A 71 -12.58 -3.90 0.56
N GLU A 72 -13.71 -3.18 0.52
CA GLU A 72 -14.46 -3.01 -0.73
C GLU A 72 -13.65 -2.27 -1.80
N PHE A 73 -12.75 -1.38 -1.39
CA PHE A 73 -11.84 -0.65 -2.30
C PHE A 73 -10.71 -1.51 -2.87
N LEU A 74 -10.49 -2.72 -2.33
CA LEU A 74 -9.40 -3.61 -2.73
C LEU A 74 -9.82 -4.68 -3.74
N ARG A 75 -11.12 -4.88 -3.94
CA ARG A 75 -11.68 -6.00 -4.74
C ARG A 75 -11.23 -6.07 -6.21
N PRO A 76 -10.88 -4.99 -6.93
CA PRO A 76 -10.49 -5.11 -8.35
C PRO A 76 -8.97 -5.21 -8.61
N CYS A 77 -8.10 -5.02 -7.60
CA CYS A 77 -6.71 -4.59 -7.86
C CYS A 77 -5.60 -5.57 -7.43
N ILE A 78 -5.89 -6.84 -7.08
CA ILE A 78 -4.92 -7.72 -6.38
C ILE A 78 -4.78 -9.10 -7.01
N TYR A 79 -3.53 -9.53 -7.26
CA TYR A 79 -3.18 -10.93 -7.54
C TYR A 79 -2.88 -11.75 -6.27
N SER A 80 -2.30 -11.15 -5.23
CA SER A 80 -2.03 -11.79 -3.93
C SER A 80 -2.03 -10.76 -2.79
N VAL A 81 -2.71 -11.05 -1.68
CA VAL A 81 -2.72 -10.18 -0.48
C VAL A 81 -1.70 -10.73 0.52
N VAL A 82 -0.60 -10.01 0.75
CA VAL A 82 0.32 -10.31 1.86
C VAL A 82 -0.20 -9.59 3.10
N LYS A 83 -0.85 -10.34 3.99
CA LYS A 83 -1.34 -9.83 5.26
C LYS A 83 -0.21 -9.91 6.28
N THR A 84 0.24 -8.78 6.81
CA THR A 84 1.12 -8.76 7.99
C THR A 84 0.24 -8.69 9.22
N ASP A 85 0.24 -9.78 9.98
CA ASP A 85 -0.63 -9.99 11.13
C ASP A 85 -0.25 -9.04 12.25
N ASN A 86 -1.06 -8.00 12.46
CA ASN A 86 -1.30 -7.45 13.79
C ASN A 86 -2.61 -6.65 13.84
N TYR A 87 -2.92 -5.85 12.81
CA TYR A 87 -4.12 -4.99 12.84
C TYR A 87 -5.38 -5.63 12.25
N TYR A 88 -5.24 -6.55 11.29
CA TYR A 88 -6.40 -7.06 10.53
C TYR A 88 -7.21 -8.12 11.28
N LYS A 89 -6.57 -8.87 12.18
CA LYS A 89 -7.22 -9.91 12.97
C LYS A 89 -8.23 -9.29 13.94
N GLU A 90 -7.86 -8.20 14.61
CA GLU A 90 -8.72 -7.50 15.57
C GLU A 90 -9.96 -6.89 14.90
N ILE A 91 -9.80 -6.28 13.72
CA ILE A 91 -10.92 -5.63 13.00
C ILE A 91 -11.90 -6.66 12.43
N VAL A 92 -11.39 -7.79 11.92
CA VAL A 92 -12.26 -8.89 11.45
C VAL A 92 -13.03 -9.50 12.62
N GLU A 93 -12.38 -9.71 13.76
CA GLU A 93 -13.05 -10.22 14.96
C GLU A 93 -14.06 -9.21 15.54
N GLU A 94 -13.75 -7.91 15.52
CA GLU A 94 -14.69 -6.88 15.95
C GLU A 94 -15.91 -6.78 15.02
N ARG A 95 -15.73 -6.90 13.70
CA ARG A 95 -16.85 -7.00 12.75
C ARG A 95 -17.69 -8.27 12.95
N LYS A 96 -17.08 -9.40 13.31
CA LYS A 96 -17.82 -10.63 13.65
C LYS A 96 -18.67 -10.45 14.91
N ARG A 97 -18.17 -9.75 15.93
CA ARG A 97 -18.91 -9.47 17.18
C ARG A 97 -20.12 -8.54 17.01
N ARG A 98 -20.15 -7.73 15.94
CA ARG A 98 -21.23 -6.78 15.66
C ARG A 98 -22.31 -7.35 14.72
N LYS A 99 -22.21 -8.61 14.30
CA LYS A 99 -23.25 -9.36 13.57
C LYS A 99 -23.87 -10.40 14.48
#